data_AF-A0A367A576-F1
#
_entry.id   AF-A0A367A576-F1
#
_cell.length_a   1.000
_cell.length_b   1.000
_cell.length_c   1.000
_cell.angle_alpha   90.00
_cell.angle_beta   90.00
_cell.angle_gamma   90.00
#
_symmetry.space_group_name_H-M   'P 1'
#
loop_
_entity.id
_entity.type
_entity.pdbx_description
1 polymer ?
#
loop_
_entity_poly.entity_id
_entity_poly.type
_entity_poly.pdbx_seq_one_letter_code
_entity_poly.pdbx_strand_id
1 'polypeptide(L)'
;MTQTTVRALTDDRVDAGASSSLRAIAAAAARVHAWAAGNEARRRTAHALRDVARTGWDVDHDVRLPGGQRIDHLVAGPSGLFLLASRAWQGVVTVDHKGATITPVHDPAAAWTARGAHRSLPATASTVVRALSTTTGGHLPPPRPVVVVWAVFPEQVTVCAGVSYVAGEHLVDWLVAQPSAHRARDE
;
A
#
# COMPACT_ATOMS: atom_id res chain seq x y z
N MET A 1 28.49 -4.48 70.22
CA MET A 1 27.87 -3.20 69.82
C MET A 1 28.22 -2.91 68.36
N THR A 2 27.18 -3.07 67.52
CA THR A 2 26.87 -2.40 66.25
C THR A 2 27.91 -2.25 65.13
N GLN A 3 27.62 -3.00 64.06
CA GLN A 3 28.26 -3.12 62.75
C GLN A 3 27.95 -1.89 61.87
N THR A 4 28.98 -1.34 61.22
CA THR A 4 28.89 -0.23 60.26
C THR A 4 28.38 -0.73 58.91
N THR A 5 27.21 -0.26 58.48
CA THR A 5 26.68 -0.56 57.13
C THR A 5 27.14 0.50 56.14
N VAL A 6 27.97 0.09 55.17
CA VAL A 6 28.36 0.91 54.01
C VAL A 6 27.19 0.93 53.02
N ARG A 7 26.66 2.12 52.74
CA ARG A 7 25.58 2.36 51.79
C ARG A 7 26.16 2.40 50.38
N ALA A 8 25.89 1.37 49.58
CA ALA A 8 26.14 1.40 48.14
C ALA A 8 25.17 2.40 47.48
N LEU A 9 25.71 3.47 46.90
CA LEU A 9 25.02 4.25 45.88
C LEU A 9 25.10 3.46 44.58
N THR A 10 24.01 2.80 44.18
CA THR A 10 23.84 2.32 42.82
C THR A 10 23.49 3.50 41.92
N ASP A 11 24.36 3.71 40.93
CA ASP A 11 24.23 4.67 39.84
C ASP A 11 23.12 4.23 38.88
N ASP A 12 21.89 4.67 39.17
CA ASP A 12 20.67 4.31 38.43
C ASP A 12 20.38 5.30 37.26
N ARG A 13 21.34 6.18 36.92
CA ARG A 13 21.12 7.30 35.98
C ARG A 13 21.69 7.09 34.59
N VAL A 14 22.54 6.09 34.36
CA VAL A 14 23.25 5.92 33.09
C VAL A 14 22.48 5.06 32.07
N ASP A 15 21.59 4.16 32.51
CA ASP A 15 20.90 3.20 31.63
C ASP A 15 19.65 3.73 30.88
N ALA A 16 19.01 4.77 31.41
CA ALA A 16 17.80 5.35 30.79
C ALA A 16 18.11 6.15 29.51
N GLY A 17 19.28 6.79 29.43
CA GLY A 17 19.70 7.61 28.29
C GLY A 17 20.15 6.79 27.07
N ALA A 18 20.87 5.69 27.31
CA ALA A 18 21.31 4.78 26.25
C ALA A 18 20.12 4.01 25.63
N SER A 19 19.20 3.53 26.46
CA SER A 19 18.00 2.81 26.03
C SER A 19 17.02 3.68 25.22
N SER A 20 16.87 4.97 25.58
CA SER A 20 16.03 5.91 24.82
C SER A 20 16.65 6.28 23.46
N SER A 21 17.97 6.44 23.41
CA SER A 21 18.72 6.69 22.17
C SER A 21 18.63 5.50 21.21
N LEU A 22 18.80 4.27 21.71
CA LEU A 22 18.66 3.05 20.90
C LEU A 22 17.25 2.90 20.31
N ARG A 23 16.20 3.18 21.11
CA ARG A 23 14.80 3.17 20.61
C ARG A 23 14.57 4.23 19.54
N ALA A 24 15.12 5.43 19.70
CA ALA A 24 15.01 6.49 18.71
C ALA A 24 15.70 6.12 17.39
N ILE A 25 16.89 5.53 17.46
CA ILE A 25 17.62 5.02 16.29
C ILE A 25 16.82 3.92 15.60
N ALA A 26 16.31 2.94 16.34
CA ALA A 26 15.50 1.86 15.79
C ALA A 26 14.22 2.38 15.09
N ALA A 27 13.53 3.35 15.70
CA ALA A 27 12.36 3.99 15.10
C ALA A 27 12.70 4.77 13.82
N ALA A 28 13.83 5.48 13.81
CA ALA A 28 14.31 6.18 12.62
C ALA A 28 14.67 5.20 11.49
N ALA A 29 15.39 4.12 11.81
CA ALA A 29 15.73 3.07 10.85
C ALA A 29 14.47 2.41 10.27
N ALA A 30 13.50 2.03 11.12
CA ALA A 30 12.22 1.46 10.67
C ALA A 30 11.48 2.41 9.70
N ARG A 31 11.51 3.71 9.96
CA ARG A 31 10.90 4.72 9.08
C ARG A 31 11.63 4.87 7.75
N VAL A 32 12.97 4.80 7.74
CA VAL A 32 13.76 4.79 6.50
C VAL A 32 13.47 3.52 5.69
N HIS A 33 13.41 2.35 6.32
CA HIS A 33 13.04 1.10 5.67
C HIS A 33 11.63 1.15 5.08
N ALA A 34 10.65 1.64 5.83
CA ALA A 34 9.28 1.81 5.34
C ALA A 34 9.22 2.77 4.14
N TRP A 35 9.96 3.89 4.20
CA TRP A 35 10.06 4.83 3.08
C TRP A 35 10.72 4.18 1.85
N ALA A 36 11.82 3.46 2.03
CA ALA A 36 12.53 2.79 0.95
C ALA A 36 11.66 1.71 0.30
N ALA A 37 11.00 0.87 1.10
CA ALA A 37 10.06 -0.14 0.63
C ALA A 37 8.90 0.49 -0.15
N GLY A 38 8.33 1.58 0.34
CA GLY A 38 7.27 2.31 -0.36
C GLY A 38 7.73 2.87 -1.71
N ASN A 39 8.93 3.45 -1.78
CA ASN A 39 9.49 3.94 -3.05
C ASN A 39 9.76 2.80 -4.03
N GLU A 40 10.32 1.69 -3.54
CA GLU A 40 10.62 0.54 -4.38
C GLU A 40 9.34 -0.10 -4.93
N ALA A 41 8.28 -0.22 -4.12
CA ALA A 41 6.98 -0.70 -4.59
C ALA A 41 6.45 0.15 -5.75
N ARG A 42 6.50 1.48 -5.61
CA ARG A 42 6.05 2.42 -6.67
C ARG A 42 6.91 2.31 -7.93
N ARG A 43 8.23 2.17 -7.78
CA ARG A 43 9.15 1.96 -8.91
C ARG A 43 8.85 0.67 -9.66
N ARG A 44 8.61 -0.43 -8.95
CA ARG A 44 8.27 -1.74 -9.56
C ARG A 44 6.93 -1.70 -10.28
N THR A 45 5.90 -1.12 -9.65
CA THR A 45 4.60 -0.92 -10.31
C THR A 45 4.72 -0.05 -11.56
N ALA A 46 5.39 1.10 -11.47
CA ALA A 46 5.62 1.96 -12.63
C ALA A 46 6.39 1.23 -13.75
N HIS A 47 7.35 0.37 -13.38
CA HIS A 47 8.08 -0.45 -14.35
C HIS A 47 7.16 -1.44 -15.06
N ALA A 48 6.35 -2.20 -14.32
CA ALA A 48 5.40 -3.15 -14.90
C ALA A 48 4.39 -2.47 -15.84
N LEU A 49 3.93 -1.27 -15.48
CA LEU A 49 2.97 -0.51 -16.29
C LEU A 49 3.55 0.03 -17.62
N ARG A 50 4.88 -0.02 -17.84
CA ARG A 50 5.47 0.44 -19.11
C ARG A 50 5.00 -0.38 -20.29
N ASP A 51 4.75 -1.67 -20.09
CA ASP A 51 4.31 -2.56 -21.16
C ASP A 51 2.88 -2.22 -21.58
N VAL A 52 1.97 -2.04 -20.62
CA VAL A 52 0.58 -1.69 -20.93
C VAL A 52 0.45 -0.28 -21.50
N ALA A 53 1.26 0.69 -21.02
CA ALA A 53 1.27 2.04 -21.59
C ALA A 53 1.64 2.05 -23.08
N ARG A 54 2.55 1.17 -23.53
CA ARG A 54 2.91 1.03 -24.94
C ARG A 54 1.78 0.47 -25.82
N THR A 55 0.76 -0.13 -25.21
CA THR A 55 -0.42 -0.67 -25.91
C THR A 55 -1.58 0.32 -26.00
N GLY A 56 -1.35 1.60 -25.72
CA GLY A 56 -2.35 2.66 -25.84
C GLY A 56 -3.20 2.88 -24.58
N TRP A 57 -2.73 2.39 -23.43
CA TRP A 57 -3.31 2.74 -22.12
C TRP A 57 -2.67 4.03 -21.60
N ASP A 58 -3.47 4.90 -20.99
CA ASP A 58 -2.97 6.09 -20.31
C ASP A 58 -2.57 5.74 -18.88
N VAL A 59 -1.36 6.14 -18.48
CA VAL A 59 -0.82 5.85 -17.15
C VAL A 59 -0.25 7.14 -16.57
N ASP A 60 -0.93 7.67 -15.56
CA ASP A 60 -0.44 8.78 -14.75
C ASP A 60 0.21 8.25 -13.46
N HIS A 61 1.39 8.77 -13.15
CA HIS A 61 2.12 8.41 -11.93
C HIS A 61 2.16 9.61 -10.95
N ASP A 62 2.19 9.31 -9.65
CA ASP A 62 2.30 10.30 -8.56
C ASP A 62 1.19 11.37 -8.57
N VAL A 63 -0.04 10.95 -8.86
CA VAL A 63 -1.20 11.84 -9.01
C VAL A 63 -1.55 12.51 -7.68
N ARG A 64 -1.55 13.84 -7.69
CA ARG A 64 -1.98 14.66 -6.55
C ARG A 64 -3.46 14.98 -6.66
N LEU A 65 -4.20 14.62 -5.63
CA LEU A 65 -5.61 14.97 -5.52
C LEU A 65 -5.83 16.29 -4.78
N PRO A 66 -6.99 16.93 -5.00
CA PRO A 66 -7.47 18.00 -4.13
C PRO A 66 -7.44 17.55 -2.66
N GLY A 67 -6.92 18.41 -1.77
CA GLY A 67 -6.72 18.06 -0.36
C GLY A 67 -5.37 17.42 -0.03
N GLY A 68 -4.45 17.34 -1.01
CA GLY A 68 -3.05 16.93 -0.77
C GLY A 68 -2.83 15.42 -0.67
N GLN A 69 -3.88 14.62 -0.81
CA GLN A 69 -3.74 13.17 -0.91
C GLN A 69 -3.02 12.82 -2.22
N ARG A 70 -2.12 11.82 -2.15
CA ARG A 70 -1.39 11.32 -3.31
C ARG A 70 -1.78 9.89 -3.63
N ILE A 71 -1.97 9.62 -4.90
CA ILE A 71 -2.16 8.29 -5.48
C ILE A 71 -0.86 7.89 -6.16
N ASP A 72 -0.50 6.61 -6.07
CA ASP A 72 0.73 6.15 -6.72
C ASP A 72 0.57 6.14 -8.24
N HIS A 73 -0.51 5.53 -8.76
CA HIS A 73 -0.81 5.52 -10.19
C HIS A 73 -2.31 5.58 -10.49
N LEU A 74 -2.69 6.28 -11.55
CA LEU A 74 -4.00 6.24 -12.17
C LEU A 74 -3.83 5.66 -13.58
N VAL A 75 -4.60 4.63 -13.90
CA VAL A 75 -4.48 3.91 -15.17
C VAL A 75 -5.83 3.95 -15.88
N ALA A 76 -5.87 4.35 -17.14
CA ALA A 76 -7.05 4.34 -17.99
C ALA A 76 -6.83 3.43 -19.19
N GLY A 77 -7.82 2.58 -19.46
CA GLY A 77 -7.80 1.71 -20.63
C GLY A 77 -9.19 1.25 -21.03
N PRO A 78 -9.28 0.30 -21.98
CA PRO A 78 -10.56 -0.20 -22.51
C PRO A 78 -11.51 -0.77 -21.45
N SER A 79 -10.94 -1.25 -20.34
CA SER A 79 -11.67 -1.86 -19.23
C SER A 79 -12.04 -0.86 -18.12
N GLY A 80 -11.74 0.43 -18.30
CA GLY A 80 -12.10 1.52 -17.40
C GLY A 80 -10.91 2.18 -16.71
N LEU A 81 -11.20 2.84 -15.59
CA LEU A 81 -10.22 3.54 -14.76
C LEU A 81 -9.80 2.68 -13.56
N PHE A 82 -8.51 2.70 -13.21
CA PHE A 82 -7.94 1.97 -12.08
C PHE A 82 -7.07 2.89 -11.24
N LEU A 83 -7.29 2.86 -9.93
CA LEU A 83 -6.49 3.59 -8.95
C LEU A 83 -5.58 2.60 -8.24
N LEU A 84 -4.27 2.70 -8.46
CA LEU A 84 -3.30 1.76 -7.93
C LEU A 84 -2.56 2.33 -6.73
N ALA A 85 -2.49 1.54 -5.66
CA ALA A 85 -1.64 1.78 -4.50
C ALA A 85 -0.60 0.66 -4.38
N SER A 86 0.68 1.02 -4.36
CA SER A 86 1.80 0.06 -4.37
C SER A 86 2.26 -0.29 -2.96
N ARG A 87 2.49 -1.58 -2.68
CA ARG A 87 2.94 -2.07 -1.38
C ARG A 87 4.04 -3.11 -1.55
N ALA A 88 5.18 -2.90 -0.89
CA ALA A 88 6.25 -3.90 -0.78
C ALA A 88 6.37 -4.34 0.69
N TRP A 89 5.43 -5.17 1.12
CA TRP A 89 5.45 -5.71 2.47
C TRP A 89 6.49 -6.82 2.60
N GLN A 90 7.03 -7.00 3.80
CA GLN A 90 7.98 -8.07 4.09
C GLN A 90 7.24 -9.20 4.80
N GLY A 91 7.07 -10.33 4.13
CA GLY A 91 6.33 -11.47 4.64
C GLY A 91 5.43 -12.12 3.60
N VAL A 92 4.67 -13.10 4.06
CA VAL A 92 3.56 -13.68 3.31
C VAL A 92 2.32 -12.85 3.55
N VAL A 93 1.65 -12.46 2.47
CA VAL A 93 0.42 -11.69 2.49
C VAL A 93 -0.74 -12.66 2.29
N THR A 94 -1.73 -12.54 3.16
CA THR A 94 -3.05 -13.15 2.96
C THR A 94 -4.09 -12.03 3.02
N VAL A 95 -5.18 -12.15 2.26
CA VAL A 95 -6.25 -11.15 2.24
C VAL A 95 -7.55 -11.81 2.66
N ASP A 96 -8.17 -11.28 3.70
CA ASP A 96 -9.48 -11.70 4.17
C ASP A 96 -10.43 -10.49 4.30
N HIS A 97 -11.60 -10.69 4.89
CA HIS A 97 -12.60 -9.65 5.15
C HIS A 97 -12.10 -8.48 6.03
N LYS A 98 -10.96 -8.63 6.73
CA LYS A 98 -10.32 -7.59 7.54
C LYS A 98 -9.24 -6.83 6.75
N GLY A 99 -8.96 -7.23 5.52
CA GLY A 99 -7.92 -6.68 4.64
C GLY A 99 -6.69 -7.58 4.53
N ALA A 100 -5.57 -7.00 4.11
CA ALA A 100 -4.31 -7.72 3.99
C ALA A 100 -3.66 -7.95 5.37
N THR A 101 -3.41 -9.19 5.72
CA THR A 101 -2.59 -9.61 6.86
C THR A 101 -1.21 -10.01 6.37
N ILE A 102 -0.18 -9.44 6.98
CA ILE A 102 1.22 -9.67 6.65
C ILE A 102 1.80 -10.54 7.76
N THR A 103 2.29 -11.72 7.40
CA THR A 103 2.98 -12.65 8.32
C THR A 103 4.47 -12.62 8.03
N PRO A 104 5.30 -12.03 8.93
CA PRO A 104 6.75 -12.00 8.74
C PRO A 104 7.36 -13.40 8.67
N VAL A 105 8.32 -13.61 7.78
CA VAL A 105 8.95 -14.94 7.57
C VAL A 105 9.72 -15.41 8.81
N HIS A 106 10.40 -14.49 9.50
CA HIS A 106 11.26 -14.82 10.65
C HIS A 106 10.57 -14.69 12.00
N ASP A 107 9.34 -14.16 12.03
CA ASP A 107 8.54 -14.05 13.24
C ASP A 107 7.04 -14.07 12.90
N PRO A 108 6.46 -15.26 12.65
CA PRO A 108 5.06 -15.39 12.29
C PRO A 108 4.09 -14.87 13.38
N ALA A 109 4.52 -14.87 14.65
CA ALA A 109 3.70 -14.39 15.76
C ALA A 109 3.53 -12.86 15.74
N ALA A 110 4.43 -12.13 15.05
CA ALA A 110 4.34 -10.69 14.82
C ALA A 110 3.45 -10.31 13.62
N ALA A 111 2.56 -11.20 13.18
CA ALA A 111 1.62 -10.90 12.10
C ALA A 111 0.75 -9.67 12.41
N TRP A 112 0.50 -8.86 11.37
CA TRP A 112 -0.27 -7.63 11.51
C TRP A 112 -1.15 -7.38 10.28
N THR A 113 -2.31 -6.75 10.49
CA THR A 113 -3.27 -6.44 9.42
C THR A 113 -3.16 -4.99 8.96
N ALA A 114 -2.86 -4.79 7.68
CA ALA A 114 -2.88 -3.50 7.00
C ALA A 114 -4.33 -3.03 6.76
N ARG A 115 -4.94 -2.45 7.82
CA ARG A 115 -6.34 -2.02 7.78
C ARG A 115 -6.62 -0.77 6.92
N GLY A 116 -5.59 -0.07 6.46
CA GLY A 116 -5.75 1.25 5.82
C GLY A 116 -6.29 1.19 4.39
N ALA A 117 -5.78 0.26 3.57
CA ALA A 117 -6.00 0.30 2.11
C ALA A 117 -7.46 0.03 1.71
N HIS A 118 -8.08 -1.03 2.24
CA HIS A 118 -9.48 -1.34 1.93
C HIS A 118 -10.48 -0.29 2.45
N ARG A 119 -10.09 0.54 3.44
CA ARG A 119 -10.95 1.61 3.99
C ARG A 119 -10.83 2.91 3.23
N SER A 120 -9.61 3.32 2.88
CA SER A 120 -9.37 4.65 2.31
C SER A 120 -9.46 4.66 0.79
N LEU A 121 -9.04 3.60 0.09
CA LEU A 121 -8.98 3.60 -1.38
C LEU A 121 -10.36 3.79 -2.06
N PRO A 122 -11.47 3.18 -1.57
CA PRO A 122 -12.79 3.46 -2.14
C PRO A 122 -13.20 4.93 -2.01
N ALA A 123 -12.94 5.57 -0.86
CA ALA A 123 -13.22 6.99 -0.66
C ALA A 123 -12.34 7.88 -1.56
N THR A 124 -11.08 7.48 -1.76
CA THR A 124 -10.16 8.15 -2.69
C THR A 124 -10.64 8.02 -4.14
N ALA A 125 -11.07 6.84 -4.57
CA ALA A 125 -11.65 6.63 -5.90
C ALA A 125 -12.88 7.53 -6.14
N SER A 126 -13.76 7.65 -5.15
CA SER A 126 -14.90 8.58 -5.19
C SER A 126 -14.47 10.05 -5.28
N THR A 127 -13.33 10.42 -4.71
CA THR A 127 -12.78 11.77 -4.83
C THR A 127 -12.18 12.00 -6.22
N VAL A 128 -11.51 11.01 -6.80
CA VAL A 128 -10.98 11.07 -8.17
C VAL A 128 -12.10 11.27 -9.17
N VAL A 129 -13.14 10.43 -9.12
CA VAL A 129 -14.24 10.53 -10.10
C VAL A 129 -14.96 11.86 -10.01
N ARG A 130 -15.15 12.40 -8.79
CA ARG A 130 -15.72 13.73 -8.60
C ARG A 130 -14.86 14.80 -9.26
N ALA A 131 -13.54 14.79 -9.02
CA ALA A 131 -12.62 15.74 -9.64
C ALA A 131 -12.62 15.61 -11.17
N LEU A 132 -12.50 14.41 -11.71
CA LEU A 132 -12.50 14.18 -13.16
C LEU A 132 -13.82 14.57 -13.82
N SER A 133 -14.95 14.30 -13.17
CA SER A 133 -16.27 14.65 -13.70
C SER A 133 -16.46 16.17 -13.75
N THR A 134 -15.95 16.92 -12.76
CA THR A 134 -15.99 18.40 -12.80
C THR A 134 -15.14 18.98 -13.92
N THR A 135 -14.00 18.36 -14.25
CA THR A 135 -13.11 18.85 -15.32
C THR A 135 -13.58 18.45 -16.71
N THR A 136 -14.16 17.26 -16.85
CA THR A 136 -14.53 16.67 -18.16
C THR A 136 -15.97 17.01 -18.57
N GLY A 137 -16.80 17.51 -17.65
CA GLY A 137 -18.20 17.84 -17.92
C GLY A 137 -19.10 16.61 -18.18
N GLY A 138 -18.61 15.41 -17.88
CA GLY A 138 -19.30 14.15 -18.10
C GLY A 138 -19.23 13.21 -16.90
N HIS A 139 -20.13 12.23 -16.86
CA HIS A 139 -20.14 11.22 -15.80
C HIS A 139 -19.17 10.09 -16.14
N LEU A 140 -18.04 10.04 -15.45
CA LEU A 140 -17.11 8.92 -15.52
C LEU A 140 -17.49 7.86 -14.47
N PRO A 141 -17.29 6.56 -14.73
CA PRO A 141 -17.39 5.56 -13.67
C PRO A 141 -16.26 5.77 -12.65
N PRO A 142 -16.49 5.42 -11.36
CA PRO A 142 -15.44 5.53 -10.35
C PRO A 142 -14.26 4.60 -10.69
N PRO A 143 -13.01 5.06 -10.54
CA PRO A 143 -11.85 4.20 -10.71
C PRO A 143 -11.92 2.99 -9.77
N ARG A 144 -11.62 1.81 -10.29
CA ARG A 144 -11.54 0.59 -9.48
C ARG A 144 -10.29 0.66 -8.59
N PRO A 145 -10.43 0.55 -7.25
CA PRO A 145 -9.29 0.61 -6.34
C PRO A 145 -8.52 -0.72 -6.35
N VAL A 146 -7.20 -0.62 -6.51
CA VAL A 146 -6.29 -1.77 -6.57
C VAL A 146 -5.10 -1.55 -5.65
N VAL A 147 -4.76 -2.57 -4.86
CA VAL A 147 -3.51 -2.66 -4.12
C VAL A 147 -2.58 -3.60 -4.88
N VAL A 148 -1.45 -3.07 -5.34
CA VAL A 148 -0.40 -3.85 -6.00
C VAL A 148 0.57 -4.36 -4.93
N VAL A 149 0.65 -5.68 -4.80
CA VAL A 149 1.37 -6.39 -3.75
C VAL A 149 2.70 -6.92 -4.29
N TRP A 150 3.81 -6.31 -3.87
CA TRP A 150 5.18 -6.76 -4.13
C TRP A 150 5.74 -7.51 -2.91
N ALA A 151 5.12 -8.65 -2.62
CA ALA A 151 5.46 -9.57 -1.53
C ALA A 151 5.02 -10.99 -1.93
N VAL A 152 5.33 -11.99 -1.11
CA VAL A 152 4.78 -13.33 -1.35
C VAL A 152 3.27 -13.28 -1.11
N PHE A 153 2.49 -13.42 -2.18
CA PHE A 153 1.02 -13.37 -2.14
C PHE A 153 0.45 -14.58 -2.91
N PRO A 154 0.27 -15.73 -2.23
CA PRO A 154 -0.06 -17.00 -2.88
C PRO A 154 -1.36 -16.98 -3.69
N GLU A 155 -2.35 -16.21 -3.24
CA GLU A 155 -3.64 -16.10 -3.92
C GLU A 155 -3.55 -15.32 -5.24
N GLN A 156 -2.47 -14.55 -5.43
CA GLN A 156 -2.15 -13.68 -6.58
C GLN A 156 -3.16 -12.55 -6.82
N VAL A 157 -4.45 -12.82 -6.72
CA VAL A 157 -5.54 -11.88 -6.86
C VAL A 157 -6.61 -12.19 -5.81
N THR A 158 -7.04 -11.18 -5.05
CA THR A 158 -8.18 -11.31 -4.14
C THR A 158 -8.93 -10.00 -4.07
N VAL A 159 -10.26 -10.05 -3.96
CA VAL A 159 -11.08 -8.85 -3.75
C VAL A 159 -11.58 -8.83 -2.32
N CYS A 160 -11.36 -7.71 -1.62
CA CYS A 160 -11.89 -7.47 -0.28
C CYS A 160 -12.48 -6.06 -0.20
N ALA A 161 -13.75 -5.97 0.23
CA ALA A 161 -14.47 -4.70 0.42
C ALA A 161 -14.39 -3.77 -0.81
N GLY A 162 -14.53 -4.33 -2.02
CA GLY A 162 -14.47 -3.58 -3.28
C GLY A 162 -13.06 -3.18 -3.73
N VAL A 163 -12.01 -3.56 -2.99
CA VAL A 163 -10.60 -3.33 -3.36
C VAL A 163 -10.00 -4.62 -3.89
N SER A 164 -9.41 -4.56 -5.09
CA SER A 164 -8.65 -5.69 -5.66
C SER A 164 -7.23 -5.66 -5.13
N TYR A 165 -6.75 -6.74 -4.57
CA TYR A 165 -5.35 -6.97 -4.23
C TYR A 165 -4.77 -7.83 -5.33
N VAL A 166 -3.69 -7.38 -5.96
CA VAL A 166 -3.08 -8.04 -7.12
C VAL A 166 -1.59 -8.12 -6.88
N ALA A 167 -1.02 -9.31 -7.00
CA ALA A 167 0.41 -9.53 -6.98
C ALA A 167 1.06 -8.76 -8.13
N GLY A 168 2.16 -8.07 -7.84
CA GLY A 168 2.77 -7.12 -8.78
C GLY A 168 3.17 -7.76 -10.11
N GLU A 169 3.66 -8.99 -10.07
CA GLU A 169 4.02 -9.79 -11.24
C GLU A 169 2.82 -10.15 -12.14
N HIS A 170 1.60 -10.15 -11.60
CA HIS A 170 0.37 -10.46 -12.33
C HIS A 170 -0.43 -9.22 -12.72
N LEU A 171 0.06 -8.02 -12.39
CA LEU A 171 -0.69 -6.78 -12.55
C LEU A 171 -1.11 -6.51 -14.01
N VAL A 172 -0.19 -6.65 -14.96
CA VAL A 172 -0.44 -6.32 -16.37
C VAL A 172 -1.47 -7.29 -16.97
N ASP A 173 -1.25 -8.59 -16.79
CA ASP A 173 -2.17 -9.62 -17.26
C ASP A 173 -3.57 -9.43 -16.65
N TRP A 174 -3.63 -9.12 -15.35
CA TRP A 174 -4.89 -8.87 -14.67
C TRP A 174 -5.61 -7.64 -15.22
N LEU A 175 -4.90 -6.53 -15.50
CA LEU A 175 -5.49 -5.31 -16.08
C LEU A 175 -6.09 -5.59 -17.46
N VAL A 176 -5.33 -6.27 -18.33
CA VAL A 176 -5.75 -6.57 -19.69
C VAL A 176 -6.91 -7.58 -19.72
N ALA A 177 -6.96 -8.50 -18.76
CA ALA A 177 -8.04 -9.49 -18.65
C ALA A 177 -9.37 -8.90 -18.12
N GLN A 178 -9.40 -7.63 -17.67
CA GLN A 178 -10.65 -7.04 -17.18
C GLN A 178 -11.67 -6.87 -18.31
N PRO A 179 -12.97 -7.17 -18.07
CA PRO A 179 -14.02 -6.95 -19.06
C PRO A 179 -14.04 -5.49 -19.53
N SER A 180 -14.21 -5.29 -20.84
CA SER A 180 -14.33 -3.95 -21.42
C SER A 180 -15.53 -3.21 -20.84
N ALA A 181 -15.34 -1.95 -20.44
CA ALA A 181 -16.40 -1.16 -19.81
C ALA A 181 -17.60 -0.91 -20.74
N HIS A 182 -17.42 -1.07 -22.06
CA HIS A 182 -18.47 -0.92 -23.08
C HIS A 182 -19.51 -2.05 -23.05
N ARG A 183 -19.17 -3.25 -22.58
CA ARG A 183 -20.08 -4.42 -22.60
C ARG A 183 -21.09 -4.45 -21.45
N ALA A 184 -20.87 -3.70 -20.38
CA ALA A 184 -21.74 -3.72 -19.19
C ALA A 184 -22.99 -2.83 -19.30
N ARG A 185 -23.23 -2.21 -20.46
CA ARG A 185 -24.39 -1.34 -20.71
C ARG A 185 -25.51 -2.00 -21.53
N ASP A 186 -25.27 -3.21 -22.04
CA ASP A 186 -26.17 -3.91 -22.97
C ASP A 186 -26.84 -5.17 -22.36
N GLU A 187 -26.75 -5.36 -21.04
CA GLU A 187 -27.45 -6.42 -20.27
C GLU A 187 -28.31 -5.79 -19.16
#